data_AF-A0A0J6S725-F1
#
_entry.id   AF-A0A0J6S725-F1
#
_cell.length_a   1.000
_cell.length_b   1.000
_cell.length_c   1.000
_cell.angle_alpha   90.00
_cell.angle_beta   90.00
_cell.angle_gamma   90.00
#
_symmetry.space_group_name_H-M   'P 1'
#
loop_
_entity.id
_entity.type
_entity.pdbx_description
1 polymer ?
#
loop_
_entity_poly.entity_id
_entity_poly.type
_entity_poly.pdbx_seq_one_letter_code
_entity_poly.pdbx_strand_id
1 'polypeptide(L)' 'MPDWRTIDRAPQDGRWIIAIHQDEPDRRAVIRWDPGRAGDGRPWHVATTEYGYAADAFTHWMPFPEPPQPGREEG' A
#
# COMPACT_ATOMS: atom_id res chain seq x y z
N MET A 1 12.67 8.60 -8.58
CA MET A 1 11.55 7.75 -9.01
C MET A 1 10.95 7.12 -7.76
N PRO A 2 9.62 7.08 -7.59
CA PRO A 2 9.01 6.48 -6.40
C PRO A 2 9.53 5.05 -6.19
N ASP A 3 9.94 4.74 -4.96
CA ASP A 3 10.61 3.49 -4.55
C ASP A 3 9.58 2.34 -4.45
N TRP A 4 8.96 2.00 -5.58
CA TRP A 4 7.98 0.91 -5.65
C TRP A 4 8.67 -0.43 -5.46
N ARG A 5 8.17 -1.21 -4.51
CA ARG A 5 8.69 -2.53 -4.14
C ARG A 5 7.64 -3.59 -4.43
N THR A 6 8.06 -4.83 -4.65
CA THR A 6 7.12 -5.94 -4.84
C THR A 6 6.27 -6.15 -3.58
N ILE A 7 4.98 -6.43 -3.76
CA ILE A 7 4.01 -6.61 -2.67
C ILE A 7 4.40 -7.71 -1.68
N ASP A 8 5.16 -8.70 -2.13
CA ASP A 8 5.75 -9.76 -1.29
C ASP A 8 6.67 -9.22 -0.18
N ARG A 9 7.34 -8.09 -0.42
CA ARG A 9 8.22 -7.42 0.55
C ARG A 9 7.48 -6.43 1.45
N ALA A 10 6.16 -6.38 1.37
CA ALA A 10 5.38 -5.42 2.12
C ALA A 10 5.35 -5.74 3.62
N PRO A 11 5.28 -4.70 4.47
CA PRO A 11 5.12 -4.85 5.91
C PRO A 11 3.85 -5.65 6.25
N GLN A 12 4.03 -6.77 6.93
CA GLN A 12 2.95 -7.62 7.44
C GLN A 12 2.62 -7.31 8.92
N ASP A 13 3.02 -6.13 9.40
CA ASP A 13 2.77 -5.62 10.76
C ASP A 13 1.44 -4.86 10.91
N GLY A 14 0.65 -4.78 9.83
CA GLY A 14 -0.65 -4.12 9.81
C GLY A 14 -0.62 -2.61 9.64
N ARG A 15 0.54 -2.06 9.30
CA ARG A 15 0.70 -0.68 8.83
C ARG A 15 0.00 -0.48 7.48
N TRP A 16 -0.55 0.73 7.30
CA TRP A 16 -1.08 1.17 6.03
C TRP A 16 0.04 1.45 5.02
N ILE A 17 -0.15 1.01 3.79
CA ILE A 17 0.74 1.21 2.65
C ILE A 17 -0.06 1.60 1.42
N ILE A 18 0.62 2.17 0.44
CA ILE A 18 0.05 2.47 -0.88
C ILE A 18 0.43 1.32 -1.80
N ALA A 19 -0.55 0.72 -2.46
CA ALA A 19 -0.36 -0.39 -3.38
C ALA A 19 -0.89 -0.06 -4.78
N ILE A 20 -0.23 -0.59 -5.81
CA ILE A 20 -0.58 -0.40 -7.23
C ILE A 20 -0.55 -1.71 -8.00
N HIS A 21 -1.24 -1.72 -9.13
CA HIS A 21 -1.01 -2.71 -10.19
C HIS A 21 0.09 -2.19 -11.12
N GLN A 22 1.08 -3.02 -11.47
CA GLN A 22 2.21 -2.62 -12.34
C GLN A 22 1.74 -2.10 -13.70
N ASP A 23 0.71 -2.72 -14.28
CA ASP A 23 0.12 -2.33 -15.56
C ASP A 23 -0.78 -1.09 -15.44
N GLU A 24 -1.17 -0.69 -14.22
CA GLU A 24 -2.05 0.46 -13.96
C GLU A 24 -1.51 1.31 -12.77
N PRO A 25 -0.37 2.00 -12.91
CA PRO A 25 0.26 2.76 -11.82
C PRO A 25 -0.54 4.01 -11.37
N ASP A 26 -1.49 4.46 -12.20
CA ASP A 26 -2.46 5.49 -11.86
C ASP A 26 -3.50 5.00 -10.83
N ARG A 27 -3.72 3.68 -10.76
CA ARG A 27 -4.65 3.06 -9.80
C ARG A 27 -3.92 2.67 -8.53
N ARG A 28 -3.94 3.59 -7.57
CA ARG A 28 -3.38 3.41 -6.22
C ARG A 28 -4.50 3.09 -5.23
N ALA A 29 -4.26 2.13 -4.35
CA ALA A 29 -5.14 1.83 -3.23
C ALA A 29 -4.36 1.89 -1.92
N VAL A 30 -5.07 2.23 -0.86
CA VAL A 30 -4.54 2.17 0.51
C VAL A 30 -4.93 0.85 1.12
N ILE A 31 -3.94 0.02 1.42
CA ILE A 31 -4.14 -1.31 1.99
C ILE A 31 -3.34 -1.46 3.29
N ARG A 32 -3.77 -2.38 4.15
CA ARG A 32 -3.00 -2.82 5.32
C ARG A 32 -3.00 -4.34 5.40
N TRP A 33 -1.97 -4.90 6.01
CA TRP A 33 -2.00 -6.31 6.38
C TRP A 33 -2.99 -6.51 7.54
N ASP A 34 -3.88 -7.49 7.43
CA ASP A 34 -4.83 -7.83 8.48
C ASP A 34 -4.60 -9.28 8.91
N PRO A 35 -3.98 -9.51 10.09
CA PRO A 35 -3.67 -10.86 10.55
C PRO A 35 -4.93 -11.69 10.84
N GLY A 36 -6.09 -11.05 11.04
CA GLY A 36 -7.37 -11.73 11.19
C GLY A 36 -7.89 -12.37 9.90
N ARG A 37 -7.42 -11.91 8.73
CA ARG A 37 -7.79 -12.43 7.40
C ARG A 37 -6.73 -13.33 6.76
N ALA A 38 -5.63 -13.60 7.46
CA ALA A 38 -4.56 -14.45 6.94
C ALA A 38 -5.03 -15.87 6.58
N GLY A 39 -6.13 -16.34 7.19
CA GLY A 39 -6.74 -17.65 6.89
C GLY A 39 -7.59 -17.71 5.62
N ASP A 40 -8.06 -16.57 5.09
CA ASP A 40 -9.00 -16.51 3.95
C ASP A 40 -8.30 -16.44 2.58
N GLY A 41 -6.96 -16.52 2.55
CA GLY A 41 -6.17 -16.29 1.32
C GLY A 41 -6.16 -14.83 0.85
N ARG A 42 -6.75 -13.91 1.63
CA ARG A 42 -6.79 -12.46 1.36
C ARG A 42 -6.34 -11.68 2.60
N PRO A 43 -5.04 -11.73 2.94
CA PRO A 43 -4.51 -11.08 4.14
C PRO A 43 -4.48 -9.55 4.06
N TRP A 44 -4.76 -8.96 2.90
CA TRP A 44 -4.72 -7.50 2.68
C TRP A 44 -6.11 -6.89 2.80
N HIS A 45 -6.26 -5.91 3.70
CA HIS A 45 -7.48 -5.12 3.88
C HIS A 45 -7.40 -3.80 3.13
N VAL A 46 -8.33 -3.53 2.23
CA VAL A 46 -8.41 -2.29 1.43
C VAL A 46 -9.29 -1.27 2.14
N ALA A 47 -8.77 -0.09 2.47
CA ALA A 47 -9.57 0.99 3.08
C ALA A 47 -10.33 1.82 2.05
N THR A 48 -9.68 2.10 0.92
CA THR A 48 -10.20 3.02 -0.09
C THR A 48 -10.13 2.33 -1.44
N THR A 49 -11.26 1.86 -1.92
CA THR A 49 -11.40 1.55 -3.33
C THR A 49 -12.74 2.06 -3.81
N GLU A 50 -12.69 3.06 -4.69
CA GLU A 50 -13.84 3.46 -5.51
C GLU A 50 -14.21 2.37 -6.54
N TYR A 51 -13.42 1.28 -6.65
CA TYR A 51 -13.46 0.34 -7.77
C TYR A 51 -13.59 -1.15 -7.39
N GLY A 52 -13.82 -1.50 -6.13
CA GLY A 52 -14.12 -2.89 -5.72
C GLY A 52 -13.03 -3.92 -6.07
N TYR A 53 -11.77 -3.50 -6.19
CA TYR A 53 -10.68 -4.41 -6.54
C TYR A 53 -10.46 -5.48 -5.47
N ALA A 54 -10.17 -6.70 -5.92
CA ALA A 54 -9.70 -7.76 -5.05
C ALA A 54 -8.30 -7.41 -4.54
N ALA A 55 -8.03 -7.68 -3.25
CA ALA A 55 -6.77 -7.30 -2.63
C ALA A 55 -5.54 -8.04 -3.22
N ASP A 56 -5.77 -9.09 -4.01
CA ASP A 56 -4.77 -9.81 -4.79
C ASP A 56 -4.36 -9.13 -6.10
N ALA A 57 -5.03 -8.05 -6.51
CA ALA A 57 -4.70 -7.34 -7.74
C ALA A 57 -3.46 -6.43 -7.62
N PHE A 58 -2.96 -6.17 -6.41
CA PHE A 58 -1.80 -5.28 -6.25
C PHE A 58 -0.49 -6.07 -6.39
N THR A 59 0.42 -5.57 -7.23
CA THR A 59 1.72 -6.21 -7.46
C THR A 59 2.87 -5.45 -6.80
N HIS A 60 2.73 -4.15 -6.60
CA HIS A 60 3.74 -3.29 -6.01
C HIS A 60 3.17 -2.43 -4.89
N TRP A 61 4.04 -2.00 -3.98
CA TRP A 61 3.71 -1.13 -2.86
C TRP A 61 4.81 -0.10 -2.59
N MET A 62 4.43 0.93 -1.83
CA MET A 62 5.35 1.88 -1.21
C MET A 62 4.84 2.30 0.17
N PRO A 63 5.72 2.69 1.10
CA PRO A 63 5.29 3.32 2.34
C PRO A 63 4.58 4.64 2.06
N PHE A 64 3.72 5.07 2.98
CA PHE A 64 3.21 6.44 2.93
C PHE A 64 4.39 7.42 2.97
N PRO A 65 4.36 8.46 2.12
CA PRO A 65 5.34 9.53 2.23
C PRO A 65 5.25 10.09 3.64
N GLU A 66 6.40 10.28 4.29
CA GLU A 66 6.44 10.99 5.56
C GLU A 66 5.78 12.36 5.37
N PRO A 67 4.93 12.81 6.31
CA PRO A 67 4.40 14.16 6.25
C PRO A 67 5.58 15.13 6.15
N PRO A 68 5.43 16.25 5.41
CA PRO A 68 6.49 17.26 5.37
C PRO A 68 6.80 17.64 6.82
N GLN A 69 8.02 17.32 7.26
CA GLN A 69 8.47 17.66 8.59
C GLN A 69 8.40 19.19 8.71
N PRO A 70 7.63 19.76 9.66
CA PRO A 70 7.65 21.19 9.88
C PRO A 70 9.02 21.56 10.44
N GLY A 71 9.95 21.99 9.58
CA GLY A 71 11.26 22.45 10.02
C GLY A 71 12.46 22.05 9.15
N ARG A 72 12.34 22.10 7.81
CA ARG A 72 13.50 22.44 6.99
C ARG A 72 13.24 23.78 6.34
N GLU A 73 13.32 24.82 7.17
CA GLU A 73 13.68 26.14 6.71
C GLU A 73 15.08 26.01 6.09
N GLU A 74 15.14 25.99 4.76
CA GLU A 74 16.38 26.28 4.04
C GLU A 74 16.68 27.76 4.33
N GLY A 75 17.63 28.00 5.23
CA GLY A 75 18.20 29.32 5.47
C GLY A 75 19.05 29.83 4.31
#